data_AF-Q6F2I5-F1
#
_entry.id   AF-Q6F2I5-F1
#
_cell.length_a   1.000
_cell.length_b   1.000
_cell.length_c   1.000
_cell.angle_alpha   90.00
_cell.angle_beta   90.00
_cell.angle_gamma   90.00
#
_symmetry.space_group_name_H-M   'P 1'
#
loop_
_entity.id
_entity.type
_entity.pdbx_description
1 polymer ?
#
loop_
_entity_poly.entity_id
_entity_poly.type
_entity_poly.pdbx_seq_one_letter_code
_entity_poly.pdbx_strand_id
1 'polypeptide(L)'
;ENLGLATSPPYLAISSSSSANYVNGVNFASGGAGVFNSTNKDQCISFDKQIEYYSKVQASLVQSLGEAQAASHLAKSLFAITIGSNDIIGYVRSSAAAKATNPMEQFVDALIQSLTGQLQVRIEVTDRQIIKSIIK
;
A
#
# COMPACT_ATOMS: atom_id res chain seq x y z
N GLU A 1 18.82 1.47 2.76
CA GLU A 1 18.74 1.43 4.23
C GLU A 1 18.26 0.05 4.63
N ASN A 2 18.86 -0.57 5.64
CA ASN A 2 18.49 -1.90 6.11
C ASN A 2 18.18 -1.77 7.61
N LEU A 3 16.90 -1.89 7.97
CA LEU A 3 16.43 -1.68 9.35
C LEU A 3 16.75 -2.86 10.28
N GLY A 4 17.46 -3.89 9.78
CA GLY A 4 17.75 -5.11 10.53
C GLY A 4 16.52 -5.98 10.82
N LEU A 5 15.38 -5.67 10.20
CA LEU A 5 14.13 -6.40 10.35
C LEU A 5 14.05 -7.53 9.31
N ALA A 6 13.52 -8.68 9.73
CA ALA A 6 13.19 -9.76 8.82
C ALA A 6 12.14 -9.30 7.80
N THR A 7 12.24 -9.80 6.56
CA THR A 7 11.25 -9.50 5.52
C THR A 7 9.93 -10.18 5.83
N SER A 8 8.84 -9.41 5.83
CA SER A 8 7.50 -9.95 6.01
C SER A 8 7.12 -10.86 4.84
N PRO A 9 6.50 -12.03 5.09
CA PRO A 9 6.07 -12.93 4.04
C PRO A 9 4.94 -12.34 3.17
N PRO A 10 4.85 -12.68 1.87
CA PRO A 10 3.77 -12.21 1.00
C PRO A 10 2.39 -12.68 1.46
N TYR A 11 1.39 -11.78 1.46
CA TYR A 11 0.02 -12.08 1.88
C TYR A 11 -0.54 -13.35 1.23
N LEU A 12 -0.41 -13.47 -0.09
CA LEU A 12 -0.96 -14.61 -0.84
C LEU A 12 -0.32 -15.95 -0.50
N ALA A 13 0.92 -15.95 0.01
CA ALA A 13 1.58 -17.18 0.47
C ALA A 13 1.09 -17.61 1.86
N ILE A 14 0.72 -16.65 2.71
CA ILE A 14 0.21 -16.93 4.06
C ILE A 14 -1.28 -17.27 4.01
N SER A 15 -2.07 -16.54 3.22
CA SER A 15 -3.53 -16.65 3.17
C SER A 15 -4.02 -18.00 2.64
N SER A 16 -3.18 -18.73 1.92
CA SER A 16 -3.47 -20.09 1.42
C SER A 16 -3.23 -21.17 2.48
N SER A 17 -2.65 -20.84 3.64
CA SER A 17 -2.37 -21.80 4.71
C SER A 17 -3.57 -21.93 5.67
N SER A 18 -3.85 -23.16 6.12
CA SER A 18 -4.82 -23.43 7.19
C SER A 18 -4.40 -22.86 8.55
N SER A 19 -3.15 -22.44 8.70
CA SER A 19 -2.56 -21.84 9.90
C SER A 19 -2.05 -20.42 9.65
N ALA A 20 -2.75 -19.66 8.79
CA ALA A 20 -2.41 -18.27 8.50
C ALA A 20 -2.27 -17.45 9.80
N ASN A 21 -1.08 -16.88 10.00
CA ASN A 21 -0.77 -16.04 11.15
C ASN A 21 -0.09 -14.75 10.65
N TYR A 22 -0.66 -13.62 11.03
CA TYR A 22 -0.26 -12.29 10.56
C TYR A 22 0.46 -11.45 11.63
N VAL A 23 0.61 -11.97 12.85
CA VAL A 23 1.16 -11.24 14.01
C VAL A 23 2.64 -10.85 13.80
N ASN A 24 3.36 -11.58 12.95
CA ASN A 24 4.78 -11.34 12.69
C ASN A 24 5.03 -10.47 11.43
N GLY A 25 3.98 -9.83 10.91
CA GLY A 25 4.05 -8.98 9.73
C GLY A 25 3.65 -9.67 8.44
N VAL A 26 3.19 -8.86 7.48
CA VAL A 26 2.68 -9.31 6.18
C VAL A 26 3.11 -8.33 5.10
N ASN A 27 3.50 -8.83 3.93
CA ASN A 27 3.80 -8.01 2.76
C ASN A 27 2.64 -8.08 1.75
N PHE A 28 1.99 -6.94 1.52
CA PHE A 28 0.89 -6.80 0.55
C PHE A 28 1.36 -6.30 -0.82
N ALA A 29 2.62 -5.91 -0.97
CA ALA A 29 3.12 -5.25 -2.15
C ALA A 29 3.07 -6.16 -3.39
N SER A 30 2.73 -5.55 -4.52
CA SER A 30 2.84 -6.17 -5.85
C SER A 30 3.75 -5.33 -6.73
N GLY A 31 4.71 -6.00 -7.38
CA GLY A 31 5.48 -5.39 -8.46
C GLY A 31 4.54 -4.85 -9.55
N GLY A 32 4.91 -3.71 -10.13
CA GLY A 32 4.13 -3.04 -11.17
C GLY A 32 2.93 -2.21 -10.68
N ALA A 33 2.54 -2.30 -9.41
CA ALA A 33 1.41 -1.53 -8.90
C ALA A 33 1.69 -0.02 -8.90
N GLY A 34 0.65 0.76 -9.18
CA GLY A 34 0.63 2.21 -9.04
C GLY A 34 -0.44 2.67 -8.06
N VAL A 35 -0.48 3.98 -7.82
CA VAL A 35 -1.55 4.67 -7.08
C VAL A 35 -2.86 4.50 -7.84
N PHE A 36 -2.85 4.64 -9.16
CA PHE A 36 -4.03 4.43 -9.97
C PHE A 36 -4.25 2.94 -10.25
N ASN A 37 -5.49 2.47 -10.08
CA ASN A 37 -5.86 1.09 -10.40
C ASN A 37 -5.69 0.71 -11.88
N SER A 38 -5.56 1.69 -12.77
CA SER A 38 -5.27 1.49 -14.19
C SER A 38 -3.79 1.18 -14.47
N THR A 39 -2.89 1.50 -13.54
CA THR A 39 -1.45 1.28 -13.71
C THR A 39 -1.14 -0.21 -13.75
N ASN A 40 -0.61 -0.67 -14.89
CA ASN A 40 -0.34 -2.09 -15.17
C ASN A 40 -1.52 -3.01 -14.82
N LYS A 41 -2.73 -2.55 -15.18
CA LYS A 41 -3.97 -3.29 -14.99
C LYS A 41 -3.81 -4.75 -15.48
N ASP A 42 -4.34 -5.69 -14.71
CA ASP A 42 -4.33 -7.13 -14.97
C ASP A 42 -2.94 -7.80 -14.91
N GLN A 43 -1.86 -7.04 -14.69
CA GLN A 43 -0.49 -7.55 -14.51
C GLN A 43 0.01 -7.42 -13.06
N CYS A 44 -0.76 -6.76 -12.20
CA CYS A 44 -0.40 -6.50 -10.81
C CYS A 44 -1.64 -6.51 -9.90
N ILE A 45 -1.39 -6.61 -8.59
CA ILE A 45 -2.40 -6.38 -7.57
C ILE A 45 -2.44 -4.87 -7.31
N SER A 46 -3.55 -4.22 -7.66
CA SER A 46 -3.69 -2.76 -7.51
C SER A 46 -3.58 -2.31 -6.06
N PHE A 47 -3.20 -1.06 -5.82
CA PHE A 47 -3.02 -0.56 -4.44
C PHE A 47 -4.31 -0.66 -3.61
N ASP A 48 -5.48 -0.39 -4.19
CA ASP A 48 -6.77 -0.62 -3.52
C ASP A 48 -6.98 -2.06 -3.08
N LYS A 49 -6.53 -3.03 -3.91
CA LYS A 49 -6.63 -4.45 -3.58
C LYS A 49 -5.63 -4.84 -2.49
N GLN A 50 -4.44 -4.25 -2.49
CA GLN A 50 -3.46 -4.42 -1.40
C GLN A 50 -4.03 -3.89 -0.07
N ILE A 51 -4.73 -2.75 -0.10
CA ILE A 51 -5.42 -2.20 1.06
C ILE A 51 -6.58 -3.11 1.51
N GLU A 52 -7.34 -3.69 0.57
CA GLU A 52 -8.38 -4.68 0.91
C GLU A 52 -7.79 -5.90 1.64
N TYR A 53 -6.61 -6.38 1.22
CA TYR A 53 -5.91 -7.45 1.93
C TYR A 53 -5.46 -7.04 3.33
N TYR A 54 -4.99 -5.79 3.49
CA TYR A 54 -4.71 -5.24 4.82
C TYR A 54 -5.96 -5.26 5.71
N SER A 55 -7.12 -4.79 5.22
CA SER A 55 -8.37 -4.84 6.00
C SER A 55 -8.77 -6.27 6.40
N LYS A 56 -8.53 -7.27 5.53
CA LYS A 56 -8.75 -8.69 5.86
C LYS A 56 -7.81 -9.18 6.96
N VAL A 57 -6.54 -8.76 6.93
CA VAL A 57 -5.57 -9.06 7.99
C VAL A 57 -5.96 -8.40 9.31
N GLN A 58 -6.38 -7.14 9.29
CA GLN A 58 -6.90 -6.45 10.48
C GLN A 58 -8.07 -7.21 11.10
N ALA A 59 -9.06 -7.62 10.28
CA ALA A 59 -10.19 -8.43 10.76
C ALA A 59 -9.74 -9.78 11.36
N SER A 60 -8.76 -10.44 10.73
CA SER A 60 -8.20 -11.69 11.26
C SER A 60 -7.43 -11.50 12.57
N LEU A 61 -6.74 -10.36 12.75
CA LEU A 61 -6.07 -10.02 14.00
C LEU A 61 -7.09 -9.77 15.11
N VAL A 62 -8.18 -9.05 14.82
CA VAL A 62 -9.29 -8.86 15.76
C VAL A 62 -9.91 -10.20 16.17
N GLN A 63 -10.15 -11.10 15.22
CA GLN A 63 -10.71 -12.42 15.50
C GLN A 63 -9.79 -13.29 16.37
N SER A 64 -8.46 -13.18 16.19
CA SER A 64 -7.48 -14.04 16.87
C SER A 64 -7.00 -13.48 18.21
N LEU A 65 -6.87 -12.16 18.34
CA LEU A 65 -6.31 -11.50 19.52
C LEU A 65 -7.38 -10.82 20.40
N GLY A 66 -8.55 -10.53 19.83
CA GLY A 66 -9.53 -9.61 20.42
C GLY A 66 -9.28 -8.15 19.99
N GLU A 67 -10.32 -7.33 20.07
CA GLU A 67 -10.33 -5.95 19.56
C GLU A 67 -9.25 -5.07 20.20
N ALA A 68 -9.15 -5.06 21.53
CA ALA A 68 -8.19 -4.23 22.26
C ALA A 68 -6.73 -4.63 21.97
N GLN A 69 -6.43 -5.93 21.95
CA GLN A 69 -5.09 -6.41 21.65
C GLN A 69 -4.71 -6.18 20.18
N ALA A 70 -5.65 -6.38 19.24
CA ALA A 70 -5.42 -6.11 17.83
C ALA A 70 -5.14 -4.61 17.60
N ALA A 71 -5.92 -3.73 18.21
CA ALA A 71 -5.69 -2.29 18.17
C ALA A 71 -4.31 -1.93 18.74
N SER A 72 -3.91 -2.48 19.91
CA SER A 72 -2.58 -2.24 20.48
C SER A 72 -1.44 -2.80 19.62
N HIS A 73 -1.67 -3.90 18.93
CA HIS A 73 -0.69 -4.54 18.04
C HIS A 73 -0.47 -3.69 16.78
N LEU A 74 -1.54 -3.26 16.13
CA LEU A 74 -1.49 -2.34 14.99
C LEU A 74 -0.84 -1.01 15.41
N ALA A 75 -1.17 -0.53 16.63
CA ALA A 75 -0.62 0.69 17.20
C ALA A 75 0.92 0.75 17.31
N LYS A 76 1.53 -0.42 17.40
CA LYS A 76 2.98 -0.61 17.53
C LYS A 76 3.63 -1.11 16.24
N SER A 77 2.83 -1.37 15.21
CA SER A 77 3.30 -1.88 13.94
C SER A 77 3.94 -0.77 13.11
N LEU A 78 4.87 -1.18 12.24
CA LEU A 78 5.50 -0.28 11.29
C LEU A 78 4.91 -0.53 9.88
N PHE A 79 4.53 0.55 9.21
CA PHE A 79 4.02 0.51 7.85
C PHE A 79 5.05 1.11 6.89
N ALA A 80 5.47 0.31 5.90
CA ALA A 80 6.28 0.76 4.78
C ALA A 80 5.44 0.70 3.50
N ILE A 81 5.27 1.85 2.84
CA ILE A 81 4.48 1.98 1.61
C ILE A 81 5.38 2.61 0.56
N THR A 82 5.51 1.95 -0.59
CA THR A 82 6.26 2.48 -1.74
C THR A 82 5.41 2.28 -2.99
N ILE A 83 4.85 3.37 -3.50
CA ILE A 83 3.89 3.39 -4.60
C ILE A 83 4.01 4.72 -5.37
N GLY A 84 3.58 4.77 -6.63
CA GLY A 84 3.58 5.99 -7.45
C GLY A 84 4.62 6.00 -8.57
N SER A 85 5.74 5.29 -8.41
CA SER A 85 6.82 5.28 -9.41
C SER A 85 6.36 4.71 -10.76
N ASN A 86 5.54 3.66 -10.76
CA ASN A 86 4.97 3.09 -11.99
C ASN A 86 4.02 4.08 -12.70
N ASP A 87 3.25 4.88 -11.95
CA ASP A 87 2.38 5.91 -12.52
C ASP A 87 3.22 7.01 -13.19
N ILE A 88 4.28 7.49 -12.53
CA ILE A 88 5.19 8.51 -13.08
C ILE A 88 5.89 7.99 -14.33
N ILE A 89 6.41 6.76 -14.28
CA ILE A 89 7.06 6.12 -15.42
C ILE A 89 6.07 5.97 -16.59
N GLY A 90 4.84 5.53 -16.33
CA GLY A 90 3.79 5.42 -17.33
C GLY A 90 3.43 6.76 -17.95
N TYR A 91 3.30 7.80 -17.12
CA TYR A 91 3.03 9.16 -17.55
C TYR A 91 4.13 9.71 -18.46
N VAL A 92 5.41 9.62 -18.04
CA VAL A 92 6.57 10.10 -18.81
C VAL A 92 6.71 9.39 -20.16
N ARG A 93 6.35 8.10 -20.23
CA ARG A 93 6.39 7.32 -21.48
C ARG A 93 5.19 7.56 -22.40
N SER A 94 4.12 8.19 -21.90
CA SER A 94 2.91 8.42 -22.67
C SER A 94 3.04 9.66 -23.57
N SER A 95 2.36 9.63 -24.72
CA SER A 95 2.25 10.83 -25.59
C SER A 95 1.47 11.99 -24.93
N ALA A 96 0.83 11.76 -23.77
CA ALA A 96 0.15 12.80 -23.01
C ALA A 96 1.14 13.79 -22.38
N ALA A 97 2.33 13.32 -21.98
CA ALA A 97 3.42 14.19 -21.51
C ALA A 97 3.92 15.14 -22.63
N ALA A 98 3.81 14.73 -23.89
CA ALA A 98 4.27 15.50 -25.06
C ALA A 98 3.23 16.50 -25.60
N LYS A 99 1.96 16.42 -25.19
CA LYS A 99 0.84 17.13 -25.82
C LYS A 99 0.20 18.24 -24.99
N ALA A 100 0.57 18.42 -23.73
CA ALA A 100 -0.17 19.29 -22.83
C ALA A 100 0.66 20.47 -22.31
N THR A 101 -0.02 21.60 -22.12
CA THR A 101 0.56 22.94 -21.99
C THR A 101 1.03 23.28 -20.57
N ASN A 102 0.69 22.44 -19.57
CA ASN A 102 1.22 22.38 -18.20
C ASN A 102 0.84 21.02 -17.55
N PRO A 103 1.45 19.91 -17.99
CA PRO A 103 0.80 18.60 -17.84
C PRO A 103 1.22 17.82 -16.60
N MET A 104 2.39 18.16 -16.03
CA MET A 104 2.97 17.43 -14.92
C MET A 104 2.32 17.79 -13.58
N GLU A 105 1.99 19.06 -13.35
CA GLU A 105 1.37 19.50 -12.09
C GLU A 105 -0.01 18.86 -11.88
N GLN A 106 -0.88 18.89 -12.89
CA GLN A 106 -2.21 18.26 -12.81
C GLN A 106 -2.12 16.75 -12.58
N PHE A 107 -1.15 16.08 -13.20
CA PHE A 107 -0.90 14.66 -12.97
C PHE A 107 -0.45 14.40 -11.52
N VAL A 108 0.50 15.19 -11.02
CA VAL A 108 1.01 15.07 -9.65
C VAL A 108 -0.10 15.36 -8.63
N ASP A 109 -0.93 16.38 -8.87
CA ASP A 109 -2.07 16.71 -8.01
C ASP A 109 -3.09 15.56 -7.95
N ALA A 110 -3.43 14.97 -9.12
CA ALA A 110 -4.32 13.81 -9.17
C ALA A 110 -3.72 12.59 -8.46
N LEU A 111 -2.40 12.38 -8.59
CA LEU A 111 -1.69 11.29 -7.93
C LEU A 111 -1.70 11.47 -6.41
N ILE A 112 -1.41 12.69 -5.92
CA ILE A 112 -1.44 13.03 -4.50
C ILE A 112 -2.86 12.90 -3.94
N GLN A 113 -3.87 13.40 -4.66
CA GLN A 113 -5.26 13.32 -4.24
C GLN A 113 -5.73 11.87 -4.12
N SER A 114 -5.42 11.03 -5.11
CA SER A 114 -5.77 9.61 -5.10
C SER A 114 -5.08 8.88 -3.95
N LEU A 115 -3.76 9.06 -3.81
CA LEU A 115 -2.98 8.41 -2.74
C LEU A 115 -3.47 8.85 -1.35
N THR A 116 -3.75 10.14 -1.18
CA THR A 116 -4.28 10.69 0.07
C THR A 116 -5.63 10.06 0.41
N GLY A 117 -6.54 9.95 -0.57
CA GLY A 117 -7.83 9.30 -0.38
C GLY A 117 -7.69 7.83 0.01
N GLN A 118 -6.81 7.10 -0.67
CA GLN A 118 -6.55 5.68 -0.39
C GLN A 118 -6.00 5.45 1.03
N LEU A 119 -5.09 6.33 1.48
CA LEU A 119 -4.52 6.24 2.83
C LEU A 119 -5.52 6.67 3.92
N GLN A 120 -6.25 7.77 3.72
CA GLN A 120 -7.20 8.30 4.71
C GLN A 120 -8.43 7.42 4.92
N VAL A 121 -8.97 6.83 3.85
CA VAL A 121 -10.25 6.10 3.91
C VAL A 121 -10.08 4.70 4.54
N ARG A 122 -8.86 4.16 4.61
CA ARG A 122 -8.67 2.71 4.85
C ARG A 122 -7.50 2.32 5.75
N ILE A 123 -6.56 3.22 6.00
CA ILE A 123 -5.60 3.08 7.11
C ILE A 123 -6.10 4.10 8.12
N GLU A 124 -6.97 3.67 9.04
CA GLU A 124 -7.48 4.53 10.11
C GLU A 124 -6.29 5.31 10.67
N VAL A 125 -6.37 6.63 10.56
CA VAL A 125 -5.40 7.56 11.12
C VAL A 125 -5.53 7.49 12.63
N THR A 126 -4.99 6.43 13.20
CA THR A 126 -4.56 6.35 14.58
C THR A 126 -3.30 5.51 14.58
N ASP A 127 -2.26 5.96 13.85
CA ASP A 127 -0.88 5.59 14.19
C ASP A 127 0.16 6.59 13.71
N ARG A 128 0.86 7.15 14.70
CA ARG A 128 1.83 8.25 14.59
C ARG A 128 3.15 7.87 13.91
N GLN A 129 3.23 6.75 13.18
CA GLN A 129 4.49 6.24 12.61
C GLN A 129 4.34 5.75 11.17
N ILE A 130 3.50 6.41 10.35
CA ILE A 130 3.70 6.33 8.90
C ILE A 130 5.03 7.02 8.63
N ILE A 131 6.08 6.23 8.41
CA ILE A 131 7.32 6.74 7.82
C ILE A 131 6.92 7.21 6.41
N LYS A 132 6.65 8.51 6.32
CA LYS A 132 6.50 9.25 5.07
C LYS A 132 7.86 9.21 4.37
N SER A 133 8.12 8.15 3.61
CA SER A 133 9.33 8.01 2.81
C SER A 133 9.01 7.22 1.56
N ILE A 134 9.43 7.59 0.36
CA ILE A 134 10.03 8.80 -0.22
C ILE A 134 9.57 8.69 -1.67
N ILE A 135 9.00 9.75 -2.24
CA ILE A 135 8.96 9.89 -3.70
C ILE A 135 10.41 10.13 -4.12
N LYS A 136 11.03 9.14 -4.73
CA LYS A 136 12.21 9.36 -5.59
C LYS A 136 11.77 9.17 -7.03
#